data_AF-A0A6L3XPV7-F1
#
_entry.id   AF-A0A6L3XPV7-F1
#
_cell.length_a   1.000
_cell.length_b   1.000
_cell.length_c   1.000
_cell.angle_alpha   90.00
_cell.angle_beta   90.00
_cell.angle_gamma   90.00
#
_symmetry.space_group_name_H-M   'P 1'
#
loop_
_entity.id
_entity.type
_entity.pdbx_description
1 polymer ?
#
loop_
_entity_poly.entity_id
_entity_poly.type
_entity_poly.pdbx_seq_one_letter_code
_entity_poly.pdbx_strand_id
1 'polypeptide(L)'
;MKIRSQVGMVLNLDKCIGCHTCSVTCKNVWTSREGMEYAWFNNVESKPGTGFPTDWENQEKWKGGWIRKINGKLQPRMGNRAMLLGKIFANPHLPGIDDYYEPFDYDYQNLHNAPESKHQPIARPRSLITGQRMDKITS
;
A
#
# COMPACT_ATOMS: atom_id res chain seq x y z
N MET A 1 32.16 8.41 -21.09
CA MET A 1 31.22 7.33 -21.44
C MET A 1 31.41 6.18 -20.46
N LYS A 2 30.39 5.80 -19.69
CA LYS A 2 30.45 4.67 -18.75
C LYS A 2 29.29 3.71 -19.07
N ILE A 3 29.54 2.70 -19.90
CA ILE A 3 28.50 1.74 -20.31
C ILE A 3 28.10 0.89 -19.10
N ARG A 4 26.80 0.71 -18.92
CA ARG A 4 26.17 -0.16 -17.93
C ARG A 4 24.98 -0.87 -18.58
N SER A 5 24.50 -1.95 -17.97
CA SER A 5 23.31 -2.69 -18.39
C SER A 5 22.28 -2.78 -17.26
N GLN A 6 21.00 -2.87 -17.64
CA GLN A 6 19.85 -3.07 -16.75
C GLN A 6 18.75 -3.79 -17.53
N VAL A 7 18.02 -4.69 -16.87
CA VAL A 7 16.81 -5.32 -17.44
C VAL A 7 15.63 -4.36 -17.25
N GLY A 8 15.06 -3.88 -18.36
CA GLY A 8 13.85 -3.05 -18.37
C GLY A 8 12.57 -3.89 -18.47
N MET A 9 11.42 -3.26 -18.26
CA MET A 9 10.10 -3.88 -18.39
C MET A 9 9.17 -2.94 -19.16
N VAL A 10 8.27 -3.52 -19.96
CA VAL A 10 7.21 -2.81 -20.69
C VAL A 10 5.87 -3.45 -20.34
N LEU A 11 4.89 -2.62 -19.97
CA LEU A 11 3.51 -3.04 -19.74
C LEU A 11 2.64 -2.42 -20.85
N ASN A 12 2.07 -3.26 -21.71
CA ASN A 12 1.15 -2.78 -22.74
C ASN A 12 -0.24 -2.57 -22.13
N LEU A 13 -0.61 -1.31 -21.92
CA LEU A 13 -1.88 -0.94 -21.27
C LEU A 13 -3.10 -1.24 -22.15
N ASP A 14 -2.95 -1.34 -23.46
CA ASP A 14 -4.03 -1.75 -24.38
C ASP A 14 -4.43 -3.22 -24.19
N LYS A 15 -3.48 -4.06 -23.75
CA LYS A 15 -3.70 -5.48 -23.46
C LYS A 15 -3.93 -5.76 -21.98
N CYS A 16 -3.88 -4.74 -21.12
CA CYS A 16 -4.15 -4.90 -19.70
C CYS A 16 -5.65 -5.11 -19.48
N ILE A 17 -6.00 -6.20 -18.79
CA ILE A 17 -7.40 -6.54 -18.48
C ILE A 17 -7.76 -6.32 -17.01
N GLY A 18 -6.86 -5.74 -16.22
CA GLY A 18 -7.13 -5.44 -14.80
C GLY A 18 -7.48 -6.66 -13.95
N CYS A 19 -6.89 -7.83 -14.21
CA CYS A 19 -7.27 -9.08 -13.53
C CYS A 19 -6.61 -9.32 -12.16
N HIS A 20 -5.66 -8.48 -11.75
CA HIS A 20 -4.90 -8.60 -10.48
C HIS A 20 -4.08 -9.89 -10.29
N THR A 21 -3.94 -10.76 -11.30
CA THR A 21 -3.13 -12.00 -11.19
C THR A 21 -1.69 -11.69 -10.76
N CYS A 22 -1.08 -10.67 -11.35
CA CYS A 22 0.27 -10.23 -11.00
C CYS A 22 0.40 -9.84 -9.52
N SER A 23 -0.62 -9.19 -8.96
CA SER A 23 -0.67 -8.78 -7.55
C SER A 23 -0.74 -9.98 -6.61
N VAL A 24 -1.63 -10.94 -6.90
CA VAL A 24 -1.80 -12.15 -6.08
C VAL A 24 -0.55 -13.03 -6.10
N THR A 25 0.06 -13.25 -7.26
CA THR A 25 1.31 -14.03 -7.35
C THR A 25 2.45 -13.36 -6.58
N CYS A 26 2.54 -12.04 -6.63
CA CYS A 26 3.55 -11.30 -5.87
C CYS A 26 3.31 -11.39 -4.35
N LYS A 27 2.06 -11.20 -3.93
CA LYS A 27 1.64 -11.32 -2.52
C LYS A 27 1.99 -12.67 -1.94
N ASN A 28 1.55 -13.76 -2.59
CA ASN A 28 1.74 -15.13 -2.12
C ASN A 28 3.22 -15.49 -1.93
N VAL A 29 4.08 -15.05 -2.84
CA VAL A 29 5.50 -15.38 -2.80
C VAL A 29 6.25 -14.52 -1.79
N TRP A 30 5.93 -13.22 -1.68
CA TRP A 30 6.82 -12.25 -1.03
C TRP A 30 6.26 -11.60 0.24
N THR A 31 4.96 -11.31 0.30
CA THR A 31 4.38 -10.41 1.32
C THR A 31 3.15 -10.96 2.06
N SER A 32 3.08 -12.28 2.26
CA SER A 32 2.05 -12.94 3.08
C SER A 32 2.35 -13.02 4.59
N ARG A 33 3.44 -12.41 5.05
CA ARG A 33 3.83 -12.40 6.48
C ARG A 33 3.20 -11.21 7.20
N GLU A 34 2.97 -11.38 8.50
CA GLU A 34 2.60 -10.29 9.42
C GLU A 34 3.60 -9.12 9.34
N GLY A 35 3.07 -7.89 9.37
CA GLY A 35 3.78 -6.65 9.12
C GLY A 35 3.84 -6.25 7.63
N MET A 36 3.47 -7.12 6.69
CA MET A 36 3.51 -6.88 5.25
C MET A 36 2.21 -7.29 4.53
N GLU A 37 1.21 -7.77 5.26
CA GLU A 37 -0.08 -8.22 4.74
C GLU A 37 -0.82 -7.09 4.01
N TYR A 38 -0.70 -5.84 4.47
CA TYR A 38 -1.23 -4.66 3.80
C TYR A 38 -0.44 -4.26 2.53
N ALA A 39 0.82 -4.70 2.42
CA ALA A 39 1.75 -4.22 1.41
C ALA A 39 1.66 -5.02 0.09
N TRP A 40 1.28 -4.34 -0.99
CA TRP A 40 1.21 -4.89 -2.34
C TRP A 40 2.35 -4.35 -3.18
N PHE A 41 3.46 -5.10 -3.28
CA PHE A 41 4.63 -4.68 -4.08
C PHE A 41 4.28 -4.48 -5.56
N ASN A 42 3.39 -5.32 -6.08
CA ASN A 42 2.74 -5.13 -7.36
C ASN A 42 1.25 -4.94 -7.11
N ASN A 43 0.72 -3.75 -7.37
CA ASN A 43 -0.70 -3.43 -7.33
C ASN A 43 -1.22 -3.04 -8.71
N VAL A 44 -2.55 -3.05 -8.87
CA VAL A 44 -3.24 -2.61 -10.09
C VAL A 44 -4.27 -1.57 -9.66
N GLU A 45 -4.34 -0.47 -10.40
CA GLU A 45 -5.22 0.67 -10.11
C GLU A 45 -6.10 0.96 -11.32
N SER A 46 -7.41 1.12 -11.08
CA SER A 46 -8.34 1.60 -12.10
C SER A 46 -8.26 3.13 -12.19
N LYS A 47 -8.28 3.66 -13.41
CA LYS A 47 -8.36 5.10 -13.68
C LYS A 47 -9.70 5.45 -14.33
N PRO A 48 -10.34 6.58 -13.97
CA PRO A 48 -9.92 7.55 -12.94
C PRO A 48 -9.98 7.01 -11.50
N GLY A 49 -9.03 7.41 -10.65
CA GLY A 49 -8.91 6.94 -9.26
C GLY A 49 -7.65 7.47 -8.56
N THR A 50 -7.65 7.47 -7.22
CA THR A 50 -6.57 8.03 -6.36
C THR A 50 -5.44 7.06 -6.05
N GLY A 51 -5.63 5.76 -6.32
CA GLY A 51 -4.59 4.74 -6.23
C GLY A 51 -4.29 4.24 -4.81
N PHE A 52 -3.14 3.56 -4.66
CA PHE A 52 -2.71 2.93 -3.42
C PHE A 52 -1.22 3.24 -3.13
N PRO A 53 -0.88 3.95 -2.04
CA PRO A 53 -1.79 4.59 -1.08
C PRO A 53 -2.62 5.72 -1.72
N THR A 54 -3.65 6.15 -1.02
CA THR A 54 -4.58 7.17 -1.51
C THR A 54 -3.84 8.46 -1.90
N ASP A 55 -4.07 8.90 -3.13
CA ASP A 55 -3.53 10.14 -3.71
C ASP A 55 -2.00 10.12 -3.84
N TRP A 56 -1.39 8.95 -4.07
CA TRP A 56 0.08 8.80 -4.14
C TRP A 56 0.74 9.68 -5.23
N GLU A 57 0.01 10.05 -6.29
CA GLU A 57 0.47 10.93 -7.37
C GLU A 57 0.70 12.38 -6.89
N ASN A 58 0.05 12.81 -5.80
CA ASN A 58 0.16 14.16 -5.25
C ASN A 58 1.49 14.40 -4.51
N GLN A 59 2.49 14.88 -5.25
CA GLN A 59 3.81 15.18 -4.69
C GLN A 59 3.85 16.47 -3.86
N GLU A 60 2.78 17.27 -3.87
CA GLU A 60 2.62 18.38 -2.94
C GLU A 60 2.20 17.86 -1.56
N LYS A 61 1.46 16.77 -1.46
CA LYS A 61 1.21 16.03 -0.20
C LYS A 61 2.45 15.20 0.20
N TRP A 62 2.87 14.27 -0.65
CA TRP A 62 3.82 13.20 -0.27
C TRP A 62 5.30 13.52 -0.36
N LYS A 63 5.65 14.63 -1.02
CA LYS A 63 7.04 15.10 -1.18
C LYS A 63 8.00 14.07 -1.80
N GLY A 64 7.51 13.17 -2.65
CA GLY A 64 8.32 12.22 -3.41
C GLY A 64 9.10 12.87 -4.57
N GLY A 65 10.09 12.12 -5.08
CA GLY A 65 10.88 12.50 -6.25
C GLY A 65 11.87 13.66 -6.03
N TRP A 66 12.22 14.32 -7.14
CA TRP A 66 13.24 15.37 -7.20
C TRP A 66 12.64 16.71 -7.61
N ILE A 67 13.31 17.79 -7.20
CA ILE A 67 13.10 19.15 -7.73
C ILE A 67 14.38 19.67 -8.35
N ARG A 68 14.24 20.45 -9.41
CA ARG A 68 15.35 21.20 -10.04
C ARG A 68 15.34 22.62 -9.50
N LYS A 69 16.40 23.01 -8.79
CA LYS A 69 16.56 24.37 -8.27
C LYS A 69 16.84 25.37 -9.40
N ILE A 70 16.70 26.64 -9.09
CA ILE A 70 17.03 27.77 -9.99
C ILE A 70 18.49 27.66 -10.49
N ASN A 71 19.40 27.21 -9.63
CA ASN A 71 20.81 26.99 -9.98
C ASN A 71 21.07 25.71 -10.81
N GLY A 72 20.01 25.05 -11.31
CA GLY A 72 20.09 23.86 -12.14
C GLY A 72 20.40 22.55 -11.41
N LYS A 73 20.76 22.59 -10.12
CA LYS A 73 21.07 21.38 -9.33
C LYS A 73 19.80 20.68 -8.88
N LEU A 74 19.85 19.34 -8.83
CA LEU A 74 18.80 18.51 -8.27
C LEU A 74 18.83 18.50 -6.74
N GLN A 75 17.66 18.41 -6.13
CA GLN A 75 17.47 18.15 -4.70
C GLN A 75 16.27 17.22 -4.52
N PRO A 76 16.29 16.29 -3.55
CA PRO A 76 15.06 15.59 -3.16
C PRO A 76 13.97 16.59 -2.79
N ARG A 77 12.73 16.32 -3.20
CA ARG A 77 11.58 17.17 -2.82
C ARG A 77 11.38 17.21 -1.31
N MET A 78 11.75 16.15 -0.60
CA MET A 78 11.77 16.09 0.87
C MET A 78 12.74 17.09 1.54
N GLY A 79 13.78 17.56 0.84
CA GLY A 79 14.80 18.48 1.36
C GLY A 79 16.22 18.09 1.00
N ASN A 80 17.19 18.95 1.32
CA ASN A 80 18.61 18.59 1.26
C ASN A 80 18.99 17.63 2.41
N ARG A 81 20.26 17.20 2.46
CA ARG A 81 20.75 16.25 3.48
C ARG A 81 20.44 16.66 4.92
N ALA A 82 20.69 17.92 5.29
CA ALA A 82 20.45 18.42 6.64
C ALA A 82 18.94 18.48 6.96
N MET A 83 18.12 18.96 6.01
CA MET A 83 16.67 18.98 6.17
C MET A 83 16.07 17.58 6.32
N LEU A 84 16.61 16.59 5.62
CA LEU A 84 16.15 15.20 5.70
C LEU A 84 16.54 14.59 7.05
N LEU A 85 17.77 14.81 7.51
CA LEU A 85 18.22 14.38 8.84
C LEU A 85 17.38 15.00 9.97
N GLY A 86 17.01 16.28 9.84
CA GLY A 86 16.13 16.94 10.82
C GLY A 86 14.72 16.34 10.94
N LYS A 87 14.30 15.48 9.99
CA LYS A 87 12.99 14.82 9.98
C LYS A 87 13.05 13.34 10.39
N ILE A 88 14.22 12.84 10.81
CA ILE A 88 14.42 11.40 11.05
C ILE A 88 13.58 10.84 12.20
N PHE A 89 13.34 11.63 13.26
CA PHE A 89 12.65 11.15 14.46
C PHE A 89 11.14 11.01 14.27
N ALA A 90 10.56 11.80 13.37
CA ALA A 90 9.17 11.72 12.98
C ALA A 90 9.05 12.29 11.57
N ASN A 91 8.95 11.44 10.56
CA ASN A 91 8.83 11.89 9.17
C ASN A 91 7.44 12.52 8.95
N PRO A 92 7.34 13.83 8.70
CA PRO A 92 6.04 14.52 8.60
C PRO A 92 5.30 14.26 7.28
N HIS A 93 5.92 13.55 6.34
CA HIS A 93 5.33 13.23 5.02
C HIS A 93 5.12 11.73 4.84
N LEU A 94 5.23 10.94 5.92
CA LEU A 94 5.05 9.50 5.88
C LEU A 94 3.56 9.15 5.72
N PRO A 95 3.15 8.33 4.74
CA PRO A 95 1.79 7.80 4.68
C PRO A 95 1.52 6.93 5.90
N GLY A 96 0.36 7.15 6.53
CA GLY A 96 -0.14 6.32 7.63
C GLY A 96 -0.78 5.04 7.11
N ILE A 97 -1.13 4.13 8.01
CA ILE A 97 -1.82 2.88 7.62
C ILE A 97 -3.17 3.16 6.94
N ASP A 98 -3.87 4.20 7.38
CA ASP A 98 -5.18 4.58 6.84
C ASP A 98 -5.10 5.20 5.43
N ASP A 99 -3.92 5.66 5.00
CA ASP A 99 -3.71 6.04 3.60
C ASP A 99 -3.62 4.79 2.69
N TYR A 100 -3.34 3.61 3.26
CA TYR A 100 -3.40 2.32 2.59
C TYR A 100 -4.76 1.65 2.86
N TYR A 101 -4.83 0.81 3.90
CA TYR A 101 -6.02 0.24 4.51
C TYR A 101 -5.61 -0.49 5.79
N GLU A 102 -6.51 -0.60 6.76
CA GLU A 102 -6.33 -1.51 7.89
C GLU A 102 -6.49 -2.96 7.41
N PRO A 103 -5.44 -3.80 7.45
CA PRO A 103 -5.54 -5.19 7.02
C PRO A 103 -6.50 -5.96 7.93
N PHE A 104 -7.33 -6.79 7.32
CA PHE A 104 -8.42 -7.49 7.99
C PHE A 104 -8.45 -8.97 7.61
N ASP A 105 -9.09 -9.75 8.48
CA ASP A 105 -9.43 -11.15 8.28
C ASP A 105 -10.84 -11.40 8.84
N TYR A 106 -11.34 -12.64 8.77
CA TYR A 106 -12.66 -12.99 9.26
C TYR A 106 -12.61 -14.11 10.30
N ASP A 107 -13.55 -14.06 11.25
CA ASP A 107 -13.72 -15.08 12.27
C ASP A 107 -14.42 -16.35 11.71
N TYR A 108 -13.81 -17.01 10.71
CA TYR A 108 -14.39 -18.18 10.03
C TYR A 108 -14.77 -19.31 10.98
N GLN A 109 -14.02 -19.50 12.07
CA GLN A 109 -14.29 -20.52 13.07
C GLN A 109 -15.64 -20.36 13.78
N ASN A 110 -16.23 -19.14 13.78
CA ASN A 110 -17.57 -18.93 14.30
C ASN A 110 -18.63 -19.71 13.50
N LEU A 111 -18.39 -19.97 12.21
CA LEU A 111 -19.32 -20.77 11.39
C LEU A 111 -19.30 -22.26 11.76
N HIS A 112 -18.23 -22.73 12.41
CA HIS A 112 -18.01 -24.14 12.74
C HIS A 112 -18.37 -24.43 14.20
N ASN A 113 -18.03 -23.50 15.09
CA ASN A 113 -18.05 -23.72 16.54
C ASN A 113 -19.17 -22.96 17.26
N ALA A 114 -20.03 -22.22 16.54
CA ALA A 114 -21.11 -21.47 17.18
C ALA A 114 -22.07 -22.42 17.93
N PRO A 115 -22.42 -22.11 19.18
CA PRO A 115 -23.42 -22.86 19.90
C PRO A 115 -24.80 -22.65 19.26
N GLU A 116 -25.75 -23.51 19.65
CA GLU A 116 -27.14 -23.34 19.25
C GLU A 116 -27.65 -21.94 19.64
N SER A 117 -28.25 -21.25 18.66
CA SER A 117 -28.71 -19.87 18.81
C SER A 117 -29.94 -19.65 17.93
N LYS A 118 -30.74 -18.64 18.27
CA LYS A 118 -31.89 -18.21 17.47
C LYS A 118 -31.50 -17.61 16.12
N HIS A 119 -30.24 -17.20 15.96
CA HIS A 119 -29.74 -16.52 14.78
C HIS A 119 -28.59 -17.29 14.14
N GLN A 120 -28.55 -17.27 12.80
CA GLN A 120 -27.51 -17.91 12.03
C GLN A 120 -26.12 -17.31 12.37
N PRO A 121 -25.09 -18.13 12.59
CA PRO A 121 -23.73 -17.63 12.80
C PRO A 121 -23.16 -17.00 11.53
N ILE A 122 -22.30 -16.00 11.69
CA ILE A 122 -21.64 -15.29 10.59
C ILE A 122 -20.16 -15.05 10.93
N ALA A 123 -19.29 -15.08 9.93
CA ALA A 123 -17.88 -14.68 10.06
C ALA A 123 -17.78 -13.16 9.88
N ARG A 124 -17.57 -12.43 10.97
CA ARG A 124 -17.44 -10.96 10.95
C ARG A 124 -15.96 -10.56 10.87
N PRO A 125 -15.65 -9.34 10.38
CA PRO A 125 -14.28 -8.91 10.18
C PRO A 125 -13.56 -8.61 11.50
N ARG A 126 -12.26 -8.86 11.50
CA ARG A 126 -11.33 -8.61 12.60
C ARG A 126 -10.08 -7.94 12.05
N SER A 127 -9.56 -6.97 12.78
CA SER A 127 -8.31 -6.29 12.46
C SER A 127 -7.12 -7.24 12.61
N LEU A 128 -6.22 -7.23 11.63
CA LEU A 128 -4.93 -7.90 11.73
C LEU A 128 -3.89 -7.06 12.50
N ILE A 129 -4.15 -5.77 12.74
CA ILE A 129 -3.27 -4.91 13.54
C ILE A 129 -3.59 -5.03 15.03
N THR A 130 -4.87 -4.95 15.39
CA THR A 130 -5.31 -4.89 16.79
C THR A 130 -5.89 -6.19 17.31
N GLY A 131 -6.24 -7.12 16.42
CA GLY A 131 -6.99 -8.33 16.77
C GLY A 131 -8.45 -8.05 17.17
N GLN A 132 -8.89 -6.79 17.16
CA GLN A 132 -10.22 -6.40 17.60
C GLN A 132 -11.25 -6.59 16.50
N ARG A 133 -12.51 -6.71 16.94
CA ARG A 133 -13.67 -6.75 16.05
C ARG A 133 -13.80 -5.44 15.28
N MET A 134 -13.99 -5.54 13.97
CA MET A 134 -14.33 -4.39 13.13
C MET A 134 -15.84 -4.32 12.95
N ASP A 135 -16.42 -3.13 13.11
CA ASP A 135 -17.85 -2.93 12.84
C ASP A 135 -18.14 -2.97 11.34
N LYS A 136 -17.26 -2.41 10.53
CA LYS A 136 -17.34 -2.40 9.07
C LYS A 136 -15.93 -2.27 8.48
N ILE A 137 -15.68 -2.92 7.34
CA ILE A 137 -14.48 -2.66 6.53
C ILE A 137 -14.72 -1.37 5.75
N THR A 138 -13.83 -0.40 5.92
CA THR A 138 -13.83 0.85 5.16
C THR A 138 -12.55 0.93 4.34
N SER A 139 -12.72 1.17 3.04
CA SER A 139 -11.66 1.50 2.09
C SER A 139 -11.73 2.97 1.73
#